data_AF-A0A7W1M4V1-F1
#
_entry.id   AF-A0A7W1M4V1-F1
#
_cell.length_a   1.000
_cell.length_b   1.000
_cell.length_c   1.000
_cell.angle_alpha   90.00
_cell.angle_beta   90.00
_cell.angle_gamma   90.00
#
_symmetry.space_group_name_H-M   'P 1'
#
loop_
_entity.id
_entity.type
_entity.pdbx_description
1 polymer ?
#
loop_
_entity_poly.entity_id
_entity_poly.type
_entity_poly.pdbx_seq_one_letter_code
_entity_poly.pdbx_strand_id
1 'polypeptide(L)' 'MLASFPTDGSYLGNAEIARMLDMNPSTTHRYVSTLVAVGLLERDPATRRYRLV' A
#
# COMPACT_ATOMS: atom_id res chain seq x y z
N MET A 1 -6.79 0.99 -6.40
CA MET A 1 -5.67 0.83 -5.44
C MET A 1 -6.16 0.74 -4.00
N LEU A 2 -6.79 1.74 -3.40
CA LEU A 2 -7.20 1.63 -1.98
C LEU A 2 -8.11 0.41 -1.72
N ALA A 3 -9.11 0.19 -2.59
CA ALA A 3 -10.01 -0.95 -2.51
C ALA A 3 -9.36 -2.33 -2.75
N SER A 4 -8.07 -2.40 -3.13
CA SER A 4 -7.37 -3.68 -3.27
C SER A 4 -6.64 -4.11 -1.98
N PHE A 5 -6.69 -3.29 -0.93
CA PHE A 5 -6.15 -3.67 0.36
C PHE A 5 -7.16 -4.54 1.13
N PRO A 6 -6.71 -5.64 1.75
CA PRO A 6 -7.55 -6.45 2.63
C PRO A 6 -8.06 -5.65 3.83
N THR A 7 -9.32 -5.84 4.18
CA THR A 7 -9.94 -5.22 5.37
C THR A 7 -9.67 -6.01 6.65
N ASP A 8 -8.96 -7.13 6.57
CA ASP A 8 -8.60 -7.99 7.72
C ASP A 8 -7.35 -7.48 8.47
N GLY A 9 -6.79 -6.34 8.05
CA GLY A 9 -5.60 -5.74 8.65
C GLY A 9 -4.27 -6.35 8.17
N SER A 10 -4.30 -7.20 7.14
CA SER A 10 -3.10 -7.77 6.55
C SER A 10 -2.21 -6.71 5.89
N TYR A 11 -0.91 -6.89 6.04
CA TYR A 11 0.11 -6.01 5.46
C TYR A 11 0.53 -6.46 4.06
N LEU A 12 0.57 -5.51 3.11
CA LEU A 12 1.06 -5.71 1.76
C LEU A 12 2.36 -4.94 1.49
N GLY A 13 3.26 -5.55 0.73
CA GLY A 13 4.49 -4.87 0.27
C GLY A 13 4.27 -4.03 -1.01
N ASN A 14 5.11 -3.03 -1.27
CA ASN A 14 4.99 -2.21 -2.50
C ASN A 14 5.05 -3.05 -3.79
N ALA A 15 5.93 -4.04 -3.86
CA ALA A 15 6.06 -4.93 -5.02
C ALA A 15 4.85 -5.87 -5.18
N GLU A 16 4.25 -6.29 -4.07
CA GLU A 16 3.04 -7.10 -4.04
C GLU A 16 1.84 -6.31 -4.56
N ILE A 17 1.66 -5.09 -4.05
CA ILE A 17 0.60 -4.18 -4.51
C ILE A 17 0.76 -3.85 -6.01
N ALA A 18 2.00 -3.60 -6.44
CA ALA A 18 2.31 -3.35 -7.85
C ALA A 18 1.90 -4.54 -8.75
N ARG A 19 2.22 -5.78 -8.33
CA ARG A 19 1.79 -6.99 -9.05
C ARG A 19 0.28 -7.19 -9.03
N MET A 20 -0.38 -7.01 -7.89
CA MET A 20 -1.82 -7.20 -7.74
C MET A 20 -2.62 -6.25 -8.64
N LEU A 21 -2.11 -5.04 -8.86
CA LEU A 21 -2.77 -4.00 -9.64
C LEU A 21 -2.26 -3.88 -11.08
N ASP A 22 -1.31 -4.72 -11.48
CA ASP A 22 -0.57 -4.62 -12.75
C ASP A 22 0.00 -3.21 -13.02
N MET A 23 0.56 -2.61 -11.96
CA MET A 23 1.12 -1.27 -11.97
C MET A 23 2.64 -1.33 -11.85
N ASN A 24 3.34 -0.38 -12.46
CA ASN A 24 4.78 -0.27 -12.22
C ASN A 24 5.09 0.13 -10.76
N PRO A 25 6.25 -0.28 -10.20
CA PRO A 25 6.60 -0.01 -8.81
C PRO A 25 6.65 1.48 -8.43
N SER A 26 7.08 2.35 -9.34
CA SER A 26 7.20 3.80 -9.10
C SER A 26 5.84 4.48 -8.98
N THR A 27 4.89 4.08 -9.82
CA THR A 27 3.51 4.57 -9.81
C THR A 27 2.79 4.09 -8.56
N THR A 28 2.97 2.81 -8.22
CA THR A 28 2.47 2.22 -6.97
C THR A 28 2.99 2.99 -5.76
N HIS A 29 4.31 3.21 -5.68
CA HIS A 29 4.93 3.95 -4.57
C HIS A 29 4.36 5.36 -4.41
N ARG A 30 4.18 6.10 -5.53
CA ARG A 30 3.60 7.44 -5.51
C ARG A 30 2.19 7.44 -4.90
N TYR A 31 1.31 6.56 -5.37
CA TYR A 31 -0.05 6.49 -4.87
C TYR A 31 -0.13 6.00 -3.42
N VAL A 32 0.62 4.95 -3.04
CA VAL A 32 0.66 4.50 -1.64
C VAL A 32 1.15 5.62 -0.72
N SER A 33 2.20 6.35 -1.12
CA SER A 33 2.71 7.47 -0.33
C SER A 33 1.65 8.55 -0.13
N THR A 34 0.86 8.86 -1.15
CA THR A 34 -0.29 9.78 -1.02
C THR A 34 -1.31 9.23 -0.04
N LEU A 35 -1.70 7.96 -0.14
CA LEU A 35 -2.68 7.33 0.75
C LEU A 35 -2.22 7.29 2.22
N VAL A 36 -0.91 7.10 2.45
CA VAL A 36 -0.32 7.23 3.79
C VAL A 36 -0.38 8.67 4.28
N ALA A 37 -0.02 9.63 3.43
CA ALA A 37 -0.02 11.05 3.79
C ALA A 37 -1.43 11.58 4.15
N VAL A 38 -2.49 11.03 3.53
CA VAL A 38 -3.88 11.38 3.86
C VAL A 38 -4.51 10.49 4.94
N GLY A 39 -3.74 9.57 5.53
CA GLY A 39 -4.20 8.75 6.65
C GLY A 39 -5.14 7.60 6.28
N LEU A 40 -5.18 7.17 5.02
CA LEU A 40 -5.99 6.03 4.57
C LEU A 40 -5.23 4.71 4.63
N LEU A 41 -3.90 4.77 4.62
CA LEU A 41 -3.02 3.62 4.85
C LEU A 41 -2.03 3.97 5.96
N GLU A 42 -1.64 2.98 6.73
CA GLU A 42 -0.47 3.07 7.59
C GLU A 42 0.70 2.28 7.02
N ARG A 43 1.91 2.69 7.39
CA ARG A 43 3.15 2.04 6.98
C ARG A 43 3.87 1.51 8.22
N ASP A 44 4.14 0.22 8.23
CA ASP A 44 4.99 -0.39 9.25
C ASP A 44 6.42 0.19 9.16
N PRO A 45 6.94 0.82 10.22
CA PRO A 45 8.27 1.42 10.21
C PRO A 45 9.40 0.40 10.12
N ALA A 46 9.20 -0.84 10.58
CA ALA A 46 10.20 -1.90 10.57
C ALA A 46 10.24 -2.62 9.21
N THR A 47 9.08 -2.95 8.64
CA THR A 47 9.00 -3.77 7.42
C THR A 47 8.72 -2.97 6.15
N ARG A 48 8.32 -1.70 6.29
CA ARG A 48 7.89 -0.82 5.19
C ARG A 48 6.69 -1.35 4.40
N ARG A 49 5.90 -2.25 4.99
CA ARG A 49 4.65 -2.74 4.43
C ARG A 49 3.48 -1.83 4.80
N TYR A 50 2.37 -1.98 4.11
CA TYR A 50 1.21 -1.10 4.20
C TYR A 50 -0.06 -1.88 4.52
N ARG A 51 -0.94 -1.31 5.32
CA ARG A 51 -2.30 -1.83 5.56
C ARG A 51 -3.31 -0.69 5.64
N LEU A 52 -4.60 -1.02 5.55
CA LEU A 52 -5.68 -0.08 5.84
C LEU A 52 -5.62 0.35 7.31
N VAL A 53 -5.93 1.62 7.54
CA VAL A 53 -6.16 2.20 8.88
C VAL A 53 -7.51 1.74 9.41
#